data_AF-A0A0A9GAX3-F1
#
_entry.id   AF-A0A0A9GAX3-F1
#
_cell.length_a   1.000
_cell.length_b   1.000
_cell.length_c   1.000
_cell.angle_alpha   90.00
_cell.angle_beta   90.00
_cell.angle_gamma   90.00
#
_symmetry.space_group_name_H-M   'P 1'
#
loop_
_entity.id
_entity.type
_entity.pdbx_description
1 polymer ?
#
loop_
_entity_poly.entity_id
_entity_poly.type
_entity_poly.pdbx_seq_one_letter_code
_entity_poly.pdbx_strand_id
1 'polypeptide(L)'
;MIPGAKRMVMGHTIQTQGINAVCGAQAVRVDVGLSRGCGNGLPEVLEINGRGAEVRVITTPPTEAWQYRKQEAEKAATALKEKRGEVKEGLALLVRESHGLKEVEAKA
;
A
#
# COMPACT_ATOMS: atom_id res chain seq x y z
N MET A 1 4.73 -10.96 -26.90
CA MET A 1 3.64 -10.07 -26.41
C MET A 1 2.32 -10.77 -26.67
N ILE A 2 1.36 -10.73 -25.75
CA ILE A 2 0.05 -11.36 -25.94
C ILE A 2 -0.64 -10.70 -27.14
N PRO A 3 -1.09 -11.45 -28.16
CA PRO A 3 -1.78 -10.86 -29.31
C PRO A 3 -2.94 -9.96 -28.88
N GLY A 4 -3.00 -8.74 -29.42
CA GLY A 4 -4.02 -7.75 -29.08
C GLY A 4 -3.76 -6.94 -27.79
N ALA A 5 -2.79 -7.32 -26.95
CA ALA A 5 -2.40 -6.54 -25.78
C ALA A 5 -1.42 -5.42 -26.16
N LYS A 6 -1.64 -4.21 -25.63
CA LYS A 6 -0.77 -3.04 -25.86
C LYS A 6 0.44 -3.00 -24.92
N ARG A 7 0.25 -3.42 -23.67
CA ARG A 7 1.29 -3.49 -22.64
C ARG A 7 0.88 -4.43 -21.51
N MET A 8 1.87 -4.84 -20.73
CA MET A 8 1.67 -5.53 -19.46
C MET A 8 1.72 -4.53 -18.31
N VAL A 9 0.76 -4.59 -17.39
CA VAL A 9 0.81 -3.85 -16.13
C VAL A 9 0.95 -4.89 -15.01
N MET A 10 1.97 -4.74 -14.18
CA MET A 10 2.34 -5.71 -13.16
C MET A 10 2.62 -5.03 -11.82
N GLY A 11 2.25 -5.68 -10.73
CA GLY A 11 2.57 -5.24 -9.37
C GLY A 11 3.15 -6.38 -8.53
N HIS A 12 2.97 -6.30 -7.20
CA HIS A 12 3.48 -7.25 -6.21
C HIS A 12 5.01 -7.30 -6.06
N THR A 13 5.74 -6.43 -6.76
CA THR A 13 7.20 -6.37 -6.72
C THR A 13 7.63 -5.00 -6.27
N ILE A 14 8.19 -4.90 -5.06
CA ILE A 14 8.63 -3.64 -4.43
C ILE A 14 9.45 -2.81 -5.43
N GLN A 15 8.92 -1.63 -5.78
CA GLN A 15 9.61 -0.64 -6.60
C GLN A 15 10.11 0.51 -5.73
N THR A 16 11.41 0.82 -5.80
CA THR A 16 12.01 1.94 -5.05
C THR A 16 11.90 3.29 -5.77
N GLN A 17 11.56 3.27 -7.06
CA GLN A 17 11.47 4.47 -7.91
C GLN A 17 10.03 4.92 -8.20
N GLY A 18 9.04 4.32 -7.53
CA GLY A 18 7.62 4.49 -7.88
C GLY A 18 7.22 3.74 -9.15
N ILE A 19 6.10 4.13 -9.75
CA ILE A 19 5.57 3.55 -10.97
C ILE A 19 6.54 3.84 -12.12
N ASN A 20 6.98 2.79 -12.83
CA ASN A 20 7.98 2.93 -13.88
C ASN A 20 7.73 1.98 -15.06
N ALA A 21 8.20 2.41 -16.23
CA ALA A 21 8.04 1.69 -17.49
C ALA A 21 9.36 1.05 -17.92
N VAL A 22 9.29 -0.20 -18.41
CA VAL A 22 10.43 -0.97 -18.89
C VAL A 22 10.16 -1.57 -20.26
N CYS A 23 11.20 -2.11 -20.90
CA CYS A 23 11.12 -2.72 -22.23
C CYS A 23 10.49 -1.78 -23.26
N GLY A 24 10.93 -0.52 -23.33
CA GLY A 24 10.36 0.48 -24.24
C GLY A 24 8.89 0.79 -23.96
N ALA A 25 8.49 0.81 -22.68
CA ALA A 25 7.11 1.01 -22.21
C ALA A 25 6.10 -0.09 -22.58
N GLN A 26 6.59 -1.27 -22.98
CA GLN A 26 5.75 -2.46 -23.18
C GLN A 26 5.34 -3.14 -21.87
N ALA A 27 6.04 -2.86 -20.77
CA ALA A 27 5.65 -3.28 -19.43
C ALA A 27 5.75 -2.12 -18.43
N VAL A 28 4.77 -2.02 -17.54
CA VAL A 28 4.70 -1.00 -16.49
C VAL A 28 4.60 -1.70 -15.15
N ARG A 29 5.51 -1.34 -14.24
CA ARG A 29 5.53 -1.81 -12.86
C ARG A 29 4.79 -0.80 -12.00
N VAL A 30 3.70 -1.24 -11.37
CA VAL A 30 2.84 -0.45 -10.48
C VAL A 30 2.83 -1.16 -9.14
N ASP A 31 3.38 -0.56 -8.07
CA ASP A 31 3.58 -1.33 -6.84
C ASP A 31 3.55 -0.57 -5.48
N VAL A 32 3.37 -1.37 -4.42
CA VAL A 32 3.33 -1.11 -2.96
C VAL A 32 4.66 -0.68 -2.32
N GLY A 33 5.76 -0.54 -3.06
CA GLY A 33 6.97 0.13 -2.57
C GLY A 33 6.70 1.55 -2.02
N LEU A 34 5.57 2.15 -2.42
CA LEU A 34 5.06 3.42 -1.92
C LEU A 34 4.25 3.30 -0.60
N SER A 35 3.97 2.09 -0.12
CA SER A 35 3.28 1.89 1.16
C SER A 35 4.18 2.20 2.34
N ARG A 36 3.56 2.67 3.44
CA ARG A 36 4.24 3.05 4.69
C ARG A 36 5.06 1.93 5.33
N GLY A 37 4.66 0.67 5.11
CA GLY A 37 5.33 -0.51 5.68
C GLY A 37 6.51 -1.06 4.87
N CYS A 38 6.79 -0.49 3.69
CA CYS A 38 7.86 -0.96 2.82
C CYS A 38 8.86 0.15 2.49
N GLY A 39 8.55 1.06 1.56
CA GLY A 39 9.43 2.16 1.16
C GLY A 39 8.98 3.54 1.62
N ASN A 40 7.79 3.66 2.22
CA ASN A 40 7.22 4.93 2.71
C ASN A 40 7.20 6.05 1.64
N GLY A 41 7.05 5.66 0.38
CA GLY A 41 6.93 6.57 -0.75
C GLY A 41 5.58 7.30 -0.79
N LEU A 42 5.42 8.19 -1.76
CA LEU A 42 4.14 8.89 -1.98
C LEU A 42 3.22 8.00 -2.83
N PRO A 43 1.90 7.95 -2.57
CA PRO A 43 0.97 7.26 -3.46
C PRO A 43 1.06 7.78 -4.89
N GLU A 44 1.05 6.87 -5.86
CA GLU A 44 1.05 7.18 -7.29
C GLU A 44 -0.05 6.41 -8.01
N VAL A 45 -0.55 6.98 -9.10
CA VAL A 45 -1.61 6.42 -9.93
C VAL A 45 -1.13 6.33 -11.36
N LEU A 46 -1.31 5.15 -11.96
CA LEU A 46 -1.14 4.98 -13.40
C LEU A 46 -2.46 5.32 -14.10
N GLU A 47 -2.50 6.40 -14.84
CA GLU A 47 -3.65 6.76 -15.67
C GLU A 47 -3.47 6.21 -17.08
N ILE A 48 -4.52 5.61 -17.64
CA ILE A 48 -4.55 5.04 -18.97
C ILE A 48 -5.73 5.63 -19.74
N ASN A 49 -5.44 6.38 -20.81
CA ASN A 49 -6.42 7.08 -21.64
C ASN A 49 -6.31 6.69 -23.12
N GLY A 50 -7.23 7.18 -23.96
CA GLY A 50 -7.18 6.99 -25.41
C GLY A 50 -7.16 5.50 -25.83
N ARG A 51 -7.96 4.65 -25.18
CA ARG A 51 -7.91 3.18 -25.35
C ARG A 51 -6.51 2.58 -25.13
N GLY A 52 -5.74 3.14 -24.20
CA GLY A 52 -4.40 2.68 -23.86
C GLY A 52 -3.27 3.24 -24.74
N ALA A 53 -3.56 4.22 -25.60
CA ALA A 53 -2.51 4.95 -26.33
C ALA A 53 -1.74 5.88 -25.39
N GLU A 54 -2.43 6.51 -24.45
CA GLU A 54 -1.86 7.48 -23.52
C GLU A 54 -1.70 6.84 -22.14
N VAL A 55 -0.51 6.99 -21.56
CA VAL A 55 -0.22 6.53 -20.20
C VAL A 55 0.60 7.58 -19.50
N ARG A 56 0.19 7.95 -18.29
CA ARG A 56 0.96 8.85 -17.42
C ARG A 56 0.90 8.40 -15.98
N VAL A 57 1.92 8.79 -15.22
CA VAL A 57 1.94 8.64 -13.76
C VAL A 57 1.47 9.95 -13.15
N ILE A 58 0.51 9.86 -12.24
CA ILE A 58 0.03 10.98 -11.43
C ILE A 58 0.54 10.73 -10.02
N THR A 59 1.25 11.72 -9.47
CA THR A 59 1.82 11.68 -8.11
C THR A 59 1.39 12.91 -7.34
N THR A 60 1.22 12.78 -6.03
CA THR A 60 0.92 13.94 -5.18
C THR A 60 2.14 14.87 -5.15
N PRO A 61 1.95 16.20 -5.31
CA PRO A 61 3.03 17.15 -5.14
C PRO A 61 3.73 16.98 -3.78
N PRO A 62 5.07 17.05 -3.72
CA PRO A 62 5.81 16.87 -2.45
C PRO A 62 5.39 17.83 -1.34
N THR A 63 4.90 19.02 -1.70
CA THR A 63 4.39 20.05 -0.77
C THR A 63 3.07 19.65 -0.09
N GLU A 64 2.24 18.85 -0.76
CA GLU A 64 0.92 18.43 -0.27
C GLU A 64 0.96 17.05 0.40
N ALA A 65 1.98 16.24 0.07
CA ALA A 65 2.23 14.93 0.65
C ALA A 65 2.24 14.90 2.20
N TRP A 66 2.72 15.96 2.83
CA TRP A 66 2.75 16.09 4.29
C TRP A 66 1.35 16.18 4.90
N GLN A 67 0.40 16.81 4.21
CA GLN A 67 -0.97 16.92 4.70
C GLN A 67 -1.69 15.57 4.70
N TYR A 68 -1.48 14.76 3.66
CA TYR A 68 -2.02 13.41 3.60
C TYR A 68 -1.55 12.55 4.78
N ARG A 69 -0.24 12.56 5.08
CA ARG A 69 0.32 11.81 6.20
C ARG A 69 -0.16 12.31 7.57
N LYS A 70 -0.33 13.63 7.72
CA LYS A 70 -0.86 14.23 8.94
C LYS A 70 -2.32 13.81 9.19
N GLN A 71 -3.17 13.89 8.17
CA GLN A 71 -4.56 13.44 8.27
C GLN A 71 -4.68 11.94 8.60
N GLU A 72 -3.88 11.08 7.97
CA GLU A 72 -3.86 9.64 8.28
C GLU A 72 -3.45 9.37 9.74
N ALA A 73 -2.44 10.07 10.24
CA ALA A 73 -2.00 9.94 11.63
C ALA A 73 -3.07 10.46 12.62
N GLU A 74 -3.72 11.58 12.30
CA GLU A 74 -4.81 12.14 13.11
C GLU A 74 -6.05 11.25 13.11
N LYS A 75 -6.44 10.69 11.96
CA LYS A 75 -7.53 9.70 11.85
C LYS A 75 -7.22 8.43 12.64
N ALA A 76 -6.01 7.90 12.51
CA ALA A 76 -5.58 6.73 13.28
C ALA A 76 -5.62 7.01 14.79
N ALA A 77 -5.18 8.20 15.23
CA ALA A 77 -5.22 8.61 16.63
C ALA A 77 -6.66 8.79 17.15
N THR A 78 -7.57 9.35 16.34
CA THR A 78 -8.99 9.49 16.68
C THR A 78 -9.67 8.13 16.77
N ALA A 79 -9.45 7.23 15.81
CA ALA A 79 -9.96 5.87 15.85
C ALA A 79 -9.43 5.07 17.06
N LEU A 80 -8.19 5.30 17.48
CA LEU A 80 -7.64 4.70 18.70
C LEU A 80 -8.32 5.25 19.96
N LYS A 81 -8.67 6.55 20.00
CA LYS A 81 -9.40 7.18 21.11
C LYS A 81 -10.84 6.69 21.18
N GLU A 82 -11.52 6.53 20.05
CA GLU A 82 -12.87 5.98 19.97
C GLU A 82 -12.89 4.51 20.43
N LYS A 83 -11.97 3.68 19.93
CA LYS A 83 -11.83 2.29 20.41
C LYS A 83 -11.47 2.21 21.89
N ARG A 84 -10.66 3.15 22.41
CA ARG A 84 -10.35 3.22 23.85
C ARG A 84 -11.55 3.66 24.69
N GLY A 85 -12.49 4.41 24.12
CA GLY A 85 -13.77 4.76 24.75
C GLY A 85 -14.79 3.60 24.77
N GLU A 86 -14.68 2.65 23.83
CA GLU A 86 -15.51 1.44 23.79
C GLU A 86 -14.99 0.27 24.62
N VAL A 87 -13.72 0.30 25.06
CA VAL A 87 -13.22 -0.66 26.07
C VAL A 87 -13.83 -0.30 27.42
N LYS A 88 -15.06 -0.78 27.64
CA LYS A 88 -15.62 -0.98 28.98
C LYS A 88 -14.57 -1.69 29.84
N GLU A 89 -14.47 -1.28 31.10
CA GLU A 89 -13.53 -1.72 32.15
C GLU A 89 -13.37 -3.25 32.40
N GLY A 90 -13.89 -4.13 31.54
CA GLY A 90 -13.84 -5.59 31.71
C GLY A 90 -12.80 -6.35 30.90
N LEU A 91 -12.08 -5.75 29.94
CA LEU A 91 -11.19 -6.52 29.04
C LEU A 91 -9.69 -6.50 29.43
N ALA A 92 -9.34 -5.89 30.56
CA ALA A 92 -7.97 -5.89 31.07
C ALA A 92 -7.52 -7.25 31.67
N LEU A 93 -8.40 -8.26 31.70
CA LEU A 93 -8.16 -9.56 32.34
C LEU A 93 -8.29 -10.77 31.40
N LEU A 94 -8.14 -10.60 30.07
CA LEU A 94 -8.25 -11.72 29.11
C LEU A 94 -7.05 -11.88 28.16
N VAL A 95 -5.91 -11.24 28.45
CA VAL A 95 -4.64 -11.49 27.71
C VAL A 95 -3.54 -12.03 28.63
N ARG A 96 -3.95 -12.71 29.71
CA ARG A 96 -3.07 -13.60 30.46
C ARG A 96 -3.86 -14.89 30.68
N GLU A 97 -3.33 -15.98 30.11
CA GLU A 97 -3.83 -17.35 30.22
C GLU A 97 -5.06 -17.67 29.37
N SER A 98 -4.81 -18.22 28.17
CA SER A 98 -5.51 -19.40 27.63
C SER A 98 -4.97 -19.78 26.25
N HIS A 99 -4.08 -20.78 26.25
CA HIS A 99 -3.82 -21.74 25.16
C HIS A 99 -2.92 -21.34 23.96
N GLY A 100 -1.63 -21.68 24.11
CA GLY A 100 -0.91 -22.52 23.14
C GLY A 100 -0.48 -21.89 21.81
N LEU A 101 0.68 -21.22 21.82
CA LEU A 101 1.47 -21.05 20.60
C LEU A 101 1.84 -22.45 20.09
N LYS A 102 1.17 -22.90 19.02
CA LYS A 102 1.66 -24.00 18.21
C LYS A 102 2.59 -23.40 17.17
N GLU A 103 3.89 -23.50 17.41
CA GLU A 103 4.89 -23.31 16.38
C GLU A 103 4.58 -24.29 15.23
N VAL A 104 4.44 -23.75 14.03
CA VAL A 104 4.38 -24.56 12.81
C VAL A 104 5.75 -24.49 12.15
N GLU A 105 6.52 -25.57 12.32
CA GLU A 105 7.75 -25.80 11.56
C GLU A 105 7.40 -25.96 10.08
N ALA A 106 7.96 -25.09 9.24
CA ALA A 106 7.94 -25.28 7.80
C ALA A 106 9.00 -26.33 7.42
N LYS A 107 8.57 -27.46 6.85
CA LYS A 107 9.47 -28.47 6.29
C LYS A 107 10.10 -27.95 5.00
N ALA A 108 11.43 -28.07 4.91
CA ALA A 108 12.18 -28.05 3.65
C ALA A 108 12.04 -29.38 2.91
#